data_AF-A0A1M3QQ10-F1
#
_entry.id   AF-A0A1M3QQ10-F1
#
_cell.length_a   1.000
_cell.length_b   1.000
_cell.length_c   1.000
_cell.angle_alpha   90.00
_cell.angle_beta   90.00
_cell.angle_gamma   90.00
#
_symmetry.space_group_name_H-M   'P 1'
#
loop_
_entity.id
_entity.type
_entity.pdbx_description
1 polymer ?
#
loop_
_entity_poly.entity_id
_entity_poly.type
_entity_poly.pdbx_seq_one_letter_code
_entity_poly.pdbx_strand_id
1 'polypeptide(L)'
;MADVFISYARADKARVAPLVAAIEAKGWSVWWDPEISPGREFDDEIDTELQAAKAVLVVWTPTSVVSRWVRGEARDAAERGVLVPVRFDQARLPIDVRAIHTTDLDDWREDSAHPAVQECLRALEAMIARSQAAQTGLGNDKAGSLAAQKQSPRFSVCVLPFTNMSGDPEQEYFSDGITEDIITDLSKVSALRVIARNNAFMYKGKNVDVSKVARELKVSHVLEGSVRKAGGRVRISAQLVDGENNGHLWAERYDRDTSDIFELQDEISHAIVKALKLKLLPEEKKAIERRGTDSVEAHDLYLMARQIYVTSQEDMRSAQAIVRLCTRATEIDPDYAQAWALMAMGYRSLRELGAQSSDGMEAAERALALDAGMAEAHAVKAYILLMRSDTDAAASEVDMALKLDADSYEAIRAAGRLNYQLHRYEDAIRLYEKAVGLMEGDLNSAGMLVSCYTVLGNAAGSRGAAEFALKRAEAILARDQNNSSAVVYSAYALAALGEGERAKTRMNRALVVDPENWDMRYNFACALNGHLQDGQAALDMLGPLFATITEPLLRYMKADPDLESLHDDPRYQAMVAAAETRLAAAKGAEQPLEVKA
;
A
#
# COMPACT_ATOMS: atom_id res chain seq x y z
N MET A 1 -27.52 -20.12 9.40
CA MET A 1 -26.21 -19.91 10.02
C MET A 1 -25.75 -21.20 10.65
N ALA A 2 -24.99 -21.95 9.87
CA ALA A 2 -24.34 -23.17 10.34
C ALA A 2 -23.20 -22.88 11.32
N ASP A 3 -22.90 -23.85 12.17
CA ASP A 3 -21.72 -23.83 13.02
C ASP A 3 -20.45 -24.07 12.20
N VAL A 4 -20.52 -24.98 11.23
CA VAL A 4 -19.39 -25.34 10.36
C VAL A 4 -19.77 -25.15 8.89
N PHE A 5 -18.95 -24.41 8.14
CA PHE A 5 -19.03 -24.35 6.68
C PHE A 5 -18.00 -25.32 6.08
N ILE A 6 -18.38 -26.12 5.09
CA ILE A 6 -17.46 -27.06 4.43
C ILE A 6 -17.20 -26.64 2.99
N SER A 7 -15.95 -26.25 2.74
CA SER A 7 -15.42 -25.90 1.42
C SER A 7 -14.74 -27.10 0.77
N TYR A 8 -15.20 -27.48 -0.42
CA TYR A 8 -14.65 -28.61 -1.17
C TYR A 8 -14.96 -28.48 -2.68
N ALA A 9 -14.23 -29.20 -3.53
CA ALA A 9 -14.59 -29.27 -4.95
C ALA A 9 -15.77 -30.22 -5.14
N ARG A 10 -16.81 -29.81 -5.87
CA ARG A 10 -18.04 -30.62 -6.09
C ARG A 10 -17.78 -32.05 -6.56
N ALA A 11 -16.73 -32.28 -7.35
CA ALA A 11 -16.33 -33.61 -7.81
C ALA A 11 -15.96 -34.57 -6.65
N ASP A 12 -15.61 -34.03 -5.49
CA ASP A 12 -15.20 -34.78 -4.29
C ASP A 12 -16.35 -35.01 -3.30
N LYS A 13 -17.59 -34.64 -3.64
CA LYS A 13 -18.74 -34.72 -2.73
C LYS A 13 -18.88 -36.07 -2.03
N ALA A 14 -18.81 -37.17 -2.78
CA ALA A 14 -18.97 -38.52 -2.24
C ALA A 14 -17.90 -38.87 -1.20
N ARG A 15 -16.69 -38.31 -1.36
CA ARG A 15 -15.56 -38.51 -0.45
C ARG A 15 -15.63 -37.62 0.80
N VAL A 16 -16.22 -36.44 0.69
CA VAL A 16 -16.40 -35.51 1.82
C VAL A 16 -17.58 -35.92 2.70
N ALA A 17 -18.58 -36.61 2.14
CA ALA A 17 -19.82 -36.98 2.83
C ALA A 17 -19.64 -37.73 4.17
N PRO A 18 -18.76 -38.75 4.31
CA PRO A 18 -18.54 -39.41 5.58
C PRO A 18 -17.94 -38.48 6.64
N LEU A 19 -17.10 -37.53 6.23
CA LEU A 19 -16.50 -36.53 7.13
C LEU A 19 -17.56 -35.56 7.64
N VAL A 20 -18.50 -35.16 6.78
CA VAL A 20 -19.63 -34.33 7.19
C VAL A 20 -20.51 -35.05 8.21
N ALA A 21 -20.85 -36.32 7.96
CA ALA A 21 -21.62 -37.12 8.91
C ALA A 21 -20.94 -37.22 10.29
N ALA A 22 -19.60 -37.32 10.32
CA ALA A 22 -18.84 -37.33 11.57
C ALA A 22 -18.89 -36.00 12.33
N ILE A 23 -18.97 -34.88 11.61
CA ILE A 23 -19.11 -33.52 12.17
C ILE A 23 -20.53 -33.30 12.70
N GLU A 24 -21.55 -33.66 11.92
CA GLU A 24 -22.96 -33.59 12.33
C GLU A 24 -23.26 -34.47 13.55
N ALA A 25 -22.59 -35.63 13.68
CA ALA A 25 -22.71 -36.50 14.85
C ALA A 25 -22.23 -35.85 16.16
N LYS A 26 -21.45 -34.75 16.10
CA LYS A 26 -21.10 -33.92 17.27
C LYS A 26 -22.21 -32.93 17.67
N GLY A 27 -23.30 -32.88 16.93
CA GLY A 27 -24.45 -31.99 17.17
C GLY A 27 -24.27 -30.58 16.61
N TRP A 28 -23.28 -30.35 15.74
CA TRP A 28 -23.07 -29.08 15.07
C TRP A 28 -23.87 -29.00 13.76
N SER A 29 -24.44 -27.83 13.49
CA SER A 29 -25.08 -27.56 12.20
C SER A 29 -24.01 -27.35 11.12
N VAL A 30 -24.15 -28.02 9.98
CA VAL A 30 -23.17 -27.98 8.90
C VAL A 30 -23.80 -27.40 7.64
N TRP A 31 -23.12 -26.44 7.03
CA TRP A 31 -23.45 -25.94 5.70
C TRP A 31 -22.53 -26.61 4.68
N TRP A 32 -23.13 -27.44 3.83
CA TRP A 32 -22.49 -28.05 2.68
C TRP A 32 -23.59 -28.40 1.65
N ASP A 33 -23.34 -28.11 0.38
CA ASP A 33 -24.22 -28.49 -0.75
C ASP A 33 -25.73 -28.16 -0.60
N PRO A 34 -26.12 -26.88 -0.45
CA PRO A 34 -27.54 -26.55 -0.30
C PRO A 34 -28.33 -26.74 -1.61
N GLU A 35 -29.54 -27.30 -1.50
CA GLU A 35 -30.58 -27.14 -2.52
C GLU A 35 -31.09 -25.68 -2.48
N ILE A 36 -30.59 -24.84 -3.39
CA ILE A 36 -30.97 -23.43 -3.45
C ILE A 36 -32.37 -23.28 -4.06
N SER A 37 -33.20 -22.43 -3.45
CA SER A 37 -34.52 -22.06 -3.97
C SER A 37 -34.39 -21.22 -5.26
N PRO A 38 -35.20 -21.47 -6.32
CA PRO A 38 -35.12 -20.71 -7.57
C PRO A 38 -35.29 -19.19 -7.35
N GLY A 39 -34.30 -18.38 -7.78
CA GLY A 39 -34.40 -16.92 -7.82
C GLY A 39 -33.42 -16.11 -6.94
N ARG A 40 -32.50 -16.74 -6.20
CA ARG A 40 -31.36 -16.05 -5.56
C ARG A 40 -30.07 -16.26 -6.37
N GLU A 41 -29.22 -15.24 -6.42
CA GLU A 41 -27.89 -15.37 -7.04
C GLU A 41 -27.01 -16.32 -6.21
N PHE A 42 -26.27 -17.18 -6.91
CA PHE A 42 -25.50 -18.29 -6.34
C PHE A 42 -24.42 -17.83 -5.35
N ASP A 43 -23.91 -16.61 -5.50
CA ASP A 43 -22.73 -16.12 -4.76
C ASP A 43 -23.12 -15.48 -3.41
N ASP A 44 -24.25 -14.77 -3.32
CA ASP A 44 -24.65 -14.02 -2.11
C ASP A 44 -24.96 -14.91 -0.90
N GLU A 45 -25.56 -16.09 -1.14
CA GLU A 45 -25.94 -17.02 -0.06
C GLU A 45 -24.73 -17.77 0.50
N ILE A 46 -23.77 -18.12 -0.38
CA ILE A 46 -22.52 -18.76 0.01
C ILE A 46 -21.68 -17.80 0.83
N ASP A 47 -21.53 -16.55 0.37
CA ASP A 47 -20.79 -15.53 1.10
C ASP A 47 -21.44 -15.25 2.46
N THR A 48 -22.76 -15.18 2.54
CA THR A 48 -23.47 -14.97 3.80
C THR A 48 -23.23 -16.09 4.81
N GLU A 49 -23.33 -17.36 4.38
CA GLU A 49 -23.11 -18.51 5.29
C GLU A 49 -21.62 -18.72 5.60
N LEU A 50 -20.70 -18.45 4.67
CA LEU A 50 -19.26 -18.46 4.91
C LEU A 50 -18.89 -17.43 5.99
N GLN A 51 -19.39 -16.19 5.87
CA GLN A 51 -19.13 -15.12 6.85
C GLN A 51 -19.78 -15.40 8.21
N ALA A 52 -20.92 -16.08 8.24
CA ALA A 52 -21.62 -16.44 9.47
C ALA A 52 -21.03 -17.66 10.21
N ALA A 53 -20.32 -18.55 9.50
CA ALA A 53 -19.83 -19.80 10.06
C ALA A 53 -18.81 -19.58 11.19
N LYS A 54 -18.91 -20.41 12.23
CA LYS A 54 -18.03 -20.35 13.41
C LYS A 54 -16.69 -21.05 13.17
N ALA A 55 -16.70 -22.03 12.27
CA ALA A 55 -15.52 -22.71 11.76
C ALA A 55 -15.71 -23.02 10.26
N VAL A 56 -14.62 -23.00 9.50
CA VAL A 56 -14.63 -23.33 8.08
C VAL A 56 -13.66 -24.49 7.84
N LEU A 57 -14.20 -25.65 7.48
CA LEU A 57 -13.43 -26.81 7.09
C LEU A 57 -13.13 -26.74 5.59
N VAL A 58 -11.86 -26.72 5.21
CA VAL A 58 -11.46 -26.79 3.81
C VAL A 58 -10.86 -28.15 3.51
N VAL A 59 -11.41 -28.83 2.51
CA VAL A 59 -10.94 -30.14 2.05
C VAL A 59 -10.05 -29.99 0.82
N TRP A 60 -8.75 -30.21 1.01
CA TRP A 60 -7.75 -30.21 -0.05
C TRP A 60 -7.63 -31.56 -0.74
N THR A 61 -7.93 -31.60 -2.03
CA THR A 61 -7.78 -32.74 -2.94
C THR A 61 -7.04 -32.26 -4.18
N PRO A 62 -6.51 -33.14 -5.05
CA PRO A 62 -5.93 -32.73 -6.33
C PRO A 62 -6.87 -31.87 -7.20
N THR A 63 -8.18 -32.00 -7.01
CA THR A 63 -9.23 -31.22 -7.69
C THR A 63 -9.54 -29.90 -7.00
N SER A 64 -9.53 -29.83 -5.67
CA SER A 64 -9.85 -28.59 -4.96
C SER A 64 -8.69 -27.61 -4.88
N VAL A 65 -7.44 -28.08 -4.95
CA VAL A 65 -6.24 -27.20 -4.99
C VAL A 65 -6.20 -26.29 -6.23
N VAL A 66 -6.86 -26.68 -7.32
CA VAL A 66 -6.96 -25.85 -8.55
C VAL A 66 -8.26 -25.06 -8.63
N SER A 67 -9.19 -25.24 -7.68
CA SER A 67 -10.46 -24.51 -7.66
C SER A 67 -10.28 -23.09 -7.14
N ARG A 68 -10.59 -22.08 -7.97
CA ARG A 68 -10.56 -20.67 -7.55
C ARG A 68 -11.47 -20.38 -6.36
N TRP A 69 -12.60 -21.09 -6.29
CA TRP A 69 -13.61 -20.90 -5.24
C TRP A 69 -13.14 -21.44 -3.90
N VAL A 70 -12.68 -22.70 -3.87
CA VAL A 70 -12.13 -23.32 -2.64
C VAL A 70 -10.92 -22.54 -2.12
N ARG A 71 -10.07 -22.03 -3.03
CA ARG A 71 -8.93 -21.16 -2.65
C ARG A 71 -9.39 -19.83 -2.06
N GLY A 72 -10.44 -19.23 -2.61
CA GLY A 72 -11.03 -17.99 -2.07
C GLY A 72 -11.63 -18.20 -0.68
N GLU A 73 -12.45 -19.23 -0.52
CA GLU A 73 -13.09 -19.60 0.76
C GLU A 73 -12.05 -19.94 1.83
N ALA A 74 -11.00 -20.68 1.47
CA ALA A 74 -9.90 -20.99 2.38
C ALA A 74 -9.13 -19.76 2.82
N ARG A 75 -8.91 -18.81 1.91
CA ARG A 75 -8.23 -17.56 2.21
C ARG A 75 -9.05 -16.69 3.16
N ASP A 76 -10.35 -16.51 2.89
CA ASP A 76 -11.25 -15.77 3.78
C ASP A 76 -11.27 -16.38 5.19
N ALA A 77 -11.39 -17.71 5.27
CA ALA A 77 -11.35 -18.42 6.53
C ALA A 77 -10.01 -18.29 7.27
N ALA A 78 -8.89 -18.29 6.55
CA ALA A 78 -7.56 -18.10 7.11
C ALA A 78 -7.38 -16.69 7.67
N GLU A 79 -7.79 -15.65 6.93
CA GLU A 79 -7.76 -14.25 7.35
C GLU A 79 -8.62 -14.03 8.60
N ARG A 80 -9.74 -14.74 8.73
CA ARG A 80 -10.63 -14.72 9.91
C ARG A 80 -10.16 -15.61 11.06
N GLY A 81 -9.12 -16.42 10.87
CA GLY A 81 -8.62 -17.35 11.89
C GLY A 81 -9.57 -18.49 12.25
N VAL A 82 -10.49 -18.84 11.33
CA VAL A 82 -11.51 -19.91 11.51
C VAL A 82 -11.29 -21.09 10.55
N LEU A 83 -10.14 -21.16 9.88
CA LEU A 83 -9.80 -22.22 8.94
C LEU A 83 -9.32 -23.50 9.64
N VAL A 84 -9.99 -24.62 9.36
CA VAL A 84 -9.51 -25.98 9.64
C VAL A 84 -9.19 -26.65 8.29
N PRO A 85 -7.92 -26.77 7.88
CA PRO A 85 -7.58 -27.42 6.63
C PRO A 85 -7.34 -28.91 6.83
N VAL A 86 -7.93 -29.73 5.96
CA VAL A 86 -7.67 -31.17 5.85
C VAL A 86 -7.23 -31.52 4.44
N ARG A 87 -6.46 -32.60 4.26
CA ARG A 87 -6.00 -33.05 2.94
C ARG A 87 -6.30 -34.52 2.66
N PHE A 88 -6.55 -34.80 1.39
CA PHE A 88 -6.62 -36.13 0.78
C PHE A 88 -5.65 -36.27 -0.40
N ASP A 89 -5.31 -37.50 -0.74
CA ASP A 89 -4.44 -37.97 -1.81
C ASP A 89 -3.09 -37.22 -1.88
N GLN A 90 -2.49 -36.92 -0.73
CA GLN A 90 -1.28 -36.09 -0.66
C GLN A 90 -1.37 -34.79 -1.49
N ALA A 91 -2.56 -34.17 -1.55
CA ALA A 91 -2.79 -32.96 -2.34
C ALA A 91 -1.71 -31.90 -2.05
N ARG A 92 -1.14 -31.34 -3.12
CA ARG A 92 -0.10 -30.31 -3.02
C ARG A 92 -0.75 -28.98 -2.61
N LEU A 93 -0.74 -28.72 -1.30
CA LEU A 93 -1.37 -27.54 -0.71
C LEU A 93 -0.88 -26.23 -1.35
N PRO A 94 -1.78 -25.25 -1.58
CA PRO A 94 -1.41 -23.89 -1.93
C PRO A 94 -0.48 -23.29 -0.86
N ILE A 95 0.48 -22.45 -1.29
CA ILE A 95 1.50 -21.87 -0.39
C ILE A 95 0.85 -21.14 0.80
N ASP A 96 -0.23 -20.42 0.53
CA ASP A 96 -1.00 -19.63 1.51
C ASP A 96 -1.52 -20.45 2.70
N VAL A 97 -1.65 -21.77 2.53
CA VAL A 97 -2.15 -22.70 3.57
C VAL A 97 -1.02 -23.56 4.15
N ARG A 98 0.19 -23.55 3.55
CA ARG A 98 1.33 -24.34 4.06
C ARG A 98 1.86 -23.87 5.41
N ALA A 99 1.59 -22.61 5.77
CA ALA A 99 1.91 -22.06 7.09
C ALA A 99 0.94 -22.54 8.19
N ILE A 100 -0.18 -23.18 7.82
CA ILE A 100 -1.20 -23.67 8.74
C ILE A 100 -1.11 -25.20 8.80
N HIS A 101 -1.10 -25.74 10.02
CA HIS A 101 -1.09 -27.19 10.21
C HIS A 101 -2.32 -27.82 9.56
N THR A 102 -2.09 -28.70 8.58
CA THR A 102 -3.14 -29.38 7.81
C THR A 102 -3.17 -30.85 8.17
N THR A 103 -4.34 -31.35 8.56
CA THR A 103 -4.52 -32.76 8.94
C THR A 103 -4.63 -33.65 7.71
N ASP A 104 -3.86 -34.73 7.68
CA ASP A 104 -3.88 -35.74 6.61
C ASP A 104 -4.94 -36.82 6.87
N LEU A 105 -5.83 -37.03 5.91
CA LEU A 105 -6.92 -38.00 5.98
C LEU A 105 -6.78 -39.16 4.98
N ASP A 106 -5.60 -39.38 4.38
CA ASP A 106 -5.40 -40.44 3.37
C ASP A 106 -5.72 -41.85 3.89
N ASP A 107 -5.40 -42.13 5.15
CA ASP A 107 -5.52 -43.48 5.74
C ASP A 107 -6.75 -43.66 6.66
N TRP A 108 -7.66 -42.68 6.69
CA TRP A 108 -8.71 -42.63 7.72
C TRP A 108 -9.83 -43.68 7.55
N ARG A 109 -10.00 -44.24 6.35
CA ARG A 109 -10.95 -45.33 6.01
C ARG A 109 -12.39 -45.08 6.49
N GLU A 110 -12.83 -43.83 6.51
CA GLU A 110 -14.17 -43.43 7.01
C GLU A 110 -14.42 -43.81 8.48
N ASP A 111 -13.36 -44.12 9.24
CA ASP A 111 -13.45 -44.40 10.66
C ASP A 111 -13.45 -43.08 11.45
N SER A 112 -14.62 -42.70 11.96
CA SER A 112 -14.77 -41.51 12.81
C SER A 112 -13.88 -41.55 14.07
N ALA A 113 -13.44 -42.73 14.53
CA ALA A 113 -12.52 -42.87 15.66
C ALA A 113 -11.04 -42.68 15.29
N HIS A 114 -10.71 -42.53 14.00
CA HIS A 114 -9.34 -42.38 13.53
C HIS A 114 -8.68 -41.12 14.15
N PRO A 115 -7.41 -41.17 14.59
CA PRO A 115 -6.75 -40.05 15.28
C PRO A 115 -6.79 -38.72 14.52
N ALA A 116 -6.61 -38.76 13.20
CA ALA A 116 -6.64 -37.58 12.34
C ALA A 116 -8.06 -36.93 12.29
N VAL A 117 -9.12 -37.74 12.30
CA VAL A 117 -10.49 -37.23 12.37
C VAL A 117 -10.76 -36.63 13.75
N GLN A 118 -10.31 -37.29 14.80
CA GLN A 118 -10.44 -36.77 16.17
C GLN A 118 -9.64 -35.47 16.37
N GLU A 119 -8.53 -35.27 15.66
CA GLU A 119 -7.81 -34.01 15.62
C GLU A 119 -8.60 -32.92 14.89
N CYS A 120 -9.13 -33.23 13.69
CA CYS A 120 -10.00 -32.32 12.95
C CYS A 120 -11.23 -31.89 13.78
N LEU A 121 -11.92 -32.84 14.41
CA LEU A 121 -13.08 -32.56 15.26
C LEU A 121 -12.71 -31.71 16.49
N ARG A 122 -11.54 -31.93 17.11
CA ARG A 122 -11.06 -31.09 18.21
C ARG A 122 -10.74 -29.66 17.76
N ALA A 123 -10.17 -29.50 16.56
CA ALA A 123 -9.92 -28.18 15.99
C ALA A 123 -11.24 -27.42 15.74
N LEU A 124 -12.24 -28.09 15.15
CA LEU A 124 -13.57 -27.53 14.95
C LEU A 124 -14.24 -27.16 16.28
N GLU A 125 -14.19 -28.04 17.29
CA GLU A 125 -14.72 -27.80 18.63
C GLU A 125 -14.08 -26.56 19.28
N ALA A 126 -12.76 -26.42 19.18
CA ALA A 126 -12.04 -25.28 19.72
C ALA A 126 -12.43 -23.96 19.04
N MET A 127 -12.68 -23.98 17.72
CA MET A 127 -13.12 -22.79 16.97
C MET A 127 -14.56 -22.41 17.33
N ILE A 128 -15.46 -23.38 17.38
CA ILE A 128 -16.85 -23.17 17.75
C ILE A 128 -16.94 -22.67 19.20
N ALA A 129 -16.21 -23.27 20.13
CA ALA A 129 -16.16 -22.85 21.52
C ALA A 129 -15.59 -21.43 21.68
N ARG A 130 -14.56 -21.05 20.90
CA ARG A 130 -14.00 -19.68 20.89
C ARG A 130 -15.02 -18.67 20.38
N SER A 131 -15.76 -19.01 19.32
CA SER A 131 -16.83 -18.18 18.78
C SER A 131 -17.97 -18.00 19.80
N GLN A 132 -18.37 -19.07 20.48
CA GLN A 132 -19.38 -19.02 21.55
C GLN A 132 -18.88 -18.23 22.76
N ALA A 133 -17.63 -18.41 23.18
CA ALA A 133 -17.00 -17.67 24.26
C ALA A 133 -16.85 -16.18 23.93
N ALA A 134 -16.60 -15.81 22.67
CA ALA A 134 -16.60 -14.43 22.21
C ALA A 134 -18.01 -13.80 22.24
N GLN A 135 -19.06 -14.60 22.05
CA GLN A 135 -20.45 -14.16 22.16
C GLN A 135 -20.96 -14.10 23.61
N THR A 136 -20.49 -14.98 24.50
CA THR A 136 -20.87 -15.02 25.92
C THR A 136 -19.97 -14.21 26.84
N GLY A 137 -18.75 -13.85 26.40
CA GLY A 137 -17.70 -13.18 27.17
C GLY A 137 -17.85 -11.66 27.36
N LEU A 138 -19.08 -11.14 27.30
CA LEU A 138 -19.41 -9.74 27.66
C LEU A 138 -19.38 -9.50 29.20
N GLY A 139 -18.50 -10.17 29.94
CA GLY A 139 -18.33 -9.93 31.37
C GLY A 139 -17.19 -10.72 32.01
N ASN A 140 -16.16 -10.00 32.46
CA ASN A 140 -15.00 -10.43 33.26
C ASN A 140 -14.03 -11.40 32.54
N ASP A 141 -12.70 -11.25 32.58
CA ASP A 141 -11.85 -10.65 33.60
C ASP A 141 -10.48 -10.20 33.03
N LYS A 142 -9.84 -9.34 33.81
CA LYS A 142 -8.52 -8.72 33.59
C LYS A 142 -7.36 -9.72 33.66
N ALA A 143 -6.42 -9.62 32.71
CA ALA A 143 -4.99 -9.32 32.94
C ALA A 143 -4.10 -9.83 31.78
N GLY A 144 -3.36 -8.90 31.15
CA GLY A 144 -2.06 -9.20 30.54
C GLY A 144 -2.00 -9.38 29.02
N SER A 145 -2.22 -8.32 28.24
CA SER A 145 -1.39 -7.99 27.07
C SER A 145 -1.74 -6.60 26.55
N LEU A 146 -0.74 -5.71 26.49
CA LEU A 146 -0.78 -4.35 25.95
C LEU A 146 -0.88 -4.38 24.42
N ALA A 147 -2.03 -4.79 23.90
CA ALA A 147 -2.47 -4.38 22.57
C ALA A 147 -3.85 -3.76 22.75
N ALA A 148 -3.96 -2.46 22.48
CA ALA A 148 -5.22 -1.72 22.53
C ALA A 148 -6.30 -2.53 21.80
N GLN A 149 -7.28 -3.04 22.54
CA GLN A 149 -8.50 -3.60 21.95
C GLN A 149 -9.20 -2.44 21.25
N LYS A 150 -8.97 -2.28 19.94
CA LYS A 150 -9.75 -1.37 19.10
C LYS A 150 -11.22 -1.77 19.28
N GLN A 151 -12.01 -0.87 19.88
CA GLN A 151 -13.46 -1.03 19.89
C GLN A 151 -13.93 -1.16 18.44
N SER A 152 -14.93 -2.00 18.16
CA SER A 152 -15.53 -2.02 16.82
C SER A 152 -16.06 -0.62 16.52
N PRO A 153 -15.67 -0.01 15.37
CA PRO A 153 -16.00 1.37 15.10
C PRO A 153 -17.52 1.55 15.02
N ARG A 154 -18.05 2.43 15.88
CA ARG A 154 -19.49 2.72 15.97
C ARG A 154 -19.95 3.66 14.86
N PHE A 155 -19.06 4.55 14.44
CA PHE A 155 -19.28 5.45 13.33
C PHE A 155 -18.11 5.39 12.36
N SER A 156 -18.37 5.81 11.14
CA SER A 156 -17.37 6.01 10.10
C SER A 156 -17.46 7.43 9.55
N VAL A 157 -16.32 8.09 9.39
CA VAL A 157 -16.23 9.49 8.94
C VAL A 157 -15.27 9.64 7.76
N CYS A 158 -15.68 10.43 6.77
CA CYS A 158 -14.79 10.95 5.74
C CYS A 158 -14.55 12.44 5.99
N VAL A 159 -13.29 12.87 6.08
CA VAL A 159 -12.95 14.29 6.17
C VAL A 159 -12.55 14.79 4.79
N LEU A 160 -13.43 15.57 4.16
CA LEU A 160 -13.17 16.14 2.84
C LEU A 160 -12.11 17.24 2.91
N PRO A 161 -11.30 17.43 1.85
CA PRO A 161 -10.34 18.53 1.76
C PRO A 161 -10.99 19.88 2.04
N PHE A 162 -10.49 20.60 3.04
CA PHE A 162 -11.02 21.91 3.38
C PHE A 162 -10.72 22.90 2.25
N THR A 163 -11.73 23.69 1.87
CA THR A 163 -11.59 24.65 0.79
C THR A 163 -10.72 25.83 1.22
N ASN A 164 -9.67 26.14 0.46
CA ASN A 164 -8.89 27.36 0.64
C ASN A 164 -9.70 28.60 0.26
N MET A 165 -10.05 29.42 1.26
CA MET A 165 -10.74 30.70 1.12
C MET A 165 -9.83 31.90 1.38
N SER A 166 -8.51 31.69 1.37
CA SER A 166 -7.50 32.74 1.52
C SER A 166 -7.34 33.59 0.26
N GLY A 167 -7.73 33.05 -0.90
CA GLY A 167 -7.57 33.71 -2.21
C GLY A 167 -6.15 33.63 -2.77
N ASP A 168 -5.26 32.92 -2.07
CA ASP A 168 -3.88 32.67 -2.46
C ASP A 168 -3.66 31.16 -2.63
N PRO A 169 -3.42 30.66 -3.85
CA PRO A 169 -3.10 29.26 -4.11
C PRO A 169 -1.85 28.77 -3.39
N GLU A 170 -0.92 29.65 -3.02
CA GLU A 170 0.26 29.27 -2.25
C GLU A 170 -0.09 28.84 -0.82
N GLN A 171 -1.29 29.16 -0.30
CA GLN A 171 -1.76 28.71 1.01
C GLN A 171 -2.53 27.39 0.96
N GLU A 172 -2.63 26.74 -0.20
CA GLU A 172 -3.37 25.49 -0.36
C GLU A 172 -2.80 24.35 0.49
N TYR A 173 -1.46 24.30 0.64
CA TYR A 173 -0.80 23.31 1.49
C TYR A 173 -1.26 23.42 2.95
N PHE A 174 -1.60 24.63 3.40
CA PHE A 174 -2.04 24.87 4.77
C PHE A 174 -3.44 24.31 4.98
N SER A 175 -4.40 24.56 4.07
CA SER A 175 -5.74 23.97 4.17
C SER A 175 -5.73 22.44 4.06
N ASP A 176 -4.87 21.91 3.20
CA ASP A 176 -4.67 20.46 3.05
C ASP A 176 -4.07 19.86 4.33
N GLY A 177 -3.07 20.52 4.91
CA GLY A 177 -2.44 20.12 6.17
C GLY A 177 -3.43 20.04 7.32
N ILE A 178 -4.25 21.07 7.52
CA ILE A 178 -5.31 21.05 8.55
C ILE A 178 -6.28 19.88 8.35
N THR A 179 -6.66 19.59 7.10
CA THR A 179 -7.53 18.45 6.79
C THR A 179 -6.88 17.14 7.23
N GLU A 180 -5.60 16.96 6.91
CA GLU A 180 -4.82 15.76 7.22
C GLU A 180 -4.57 15.60 8.72
N ASP A 181 -4.30 16.68 9.44
CA ASP A 181 -4.12 16.66 10.89
C ASP A 181 -5.42 16.23 11.59
N ILE A 182 -6.58 16.73 11.14
CA ILE A 182 -7.89 16.29 11.65
C ILE A 182 -8.11 14.79 11.35
N ILE A 183 -7.78 14.31 10.14
CA ILE A 183 -7.84 12.88 9.81
C ILE A 183 -6.97 12.07 10.77
N THR A 184 -5.75 12.53 11.02
CA THR A 184 -4.77 11.88 11.89
C THR A 184 -5.30 11.78 13.32
N ASP A 185 -5.82 12.88 13.87
CA ASP A 185 -6.36 12.89 15.24
C ASP A 185 -7.60 12.02 15.40
N LEU A 186 -8.54 12.10 14.45
CA LEU A 186 -9.73 11.27 14.48
C LEU A 186 -9.41 9.77 14.34
N SER A 187 -8.33 9.43 13.64
CA SER A 187 -7.89 8.03 13.45
C SER A 187 -7.38 7.40 14.75
N LYS A 188 -7.03 8.21 15.76
CA LYS A 188 -6.63 7.74 17.09
C LYS A 188 -7.83 7.31 17.94
N VAL A 189 -9.06 7.60 17.52
CA VAL A 189 -10.29 7.25 18.23
C VAL A 189 -10.74 5.86 17.81
N SER A 190 -10.58 4.86 18.70
CA SER A 190 -10.85 3.46 18.37
C SER A 190 -12.30 3.18 17.97
N ALA A 191 -13.24 3.95 18.51
CA ALA A 191 -14.66 3.86 18.20
C ALA A 191 -15.06 4.51 16.86
N LEU A 192 -14.11 5.04 16.09
CA LEU A 192 -14.32 5.77 14.85
C LEU A 192 -13.49 5.16 13.71
N ARG A 193 -14.14 4.78 12.61
CA ARG A 193 -13.46 4.42 11.36
C ARG A 193 -13.27 5.69 10.53
N VAL A 194 -12.04 6.13 10.34
CA VAL A 194 -11.73 7.28 9.49
C VAL A 194 -11.32 6.80 8.11
N ILE A 195 -11.83 7.45 7.05
CA ILE A 195 -11.38 7.19 5.69
C ILE A 195 -10.00 7.80 5.50
N ALA A 196 -9.08 6.99 4.95
CA ALA A 196 -7.73 7.42 4.64
C ALA A 196 -7.72 8.67 3.76
N ARG A 197 -6.75 9.57 4.04
CA ARG A 197 -6.54 10.84 3.35
C ARG A 197 -6.67 10.72 1.84
N ASN A 198 -5.95 9.79 1.24
CA ASN A 198 -5.86 9.65 -0.21
C ASN A 198 -7.23 9.41 -0.87
N ASN A 199 -8.09 8.61 -0.24
CA ASN A 199 -9.46 8.40 -0.71
C ASN A 199 -10.32 9.67 -0.60
N ALA A 200 -10.20 10.41 0.51
CA ALA A 200 -10.94 11.66 0.69
C ALA A 200 -10.47 12.76 -0.29
N PHE A 201 -9.17 12.83 -0.55
CA PHE A 201 -8.58 13.82 -1.44
C PHE A 201 -8.91 13.61 -2.92
N MET A 202 -9.44 12.44 -3.31
CA MET A 202 -10.04 12.25 -4.64
C MET A 202 -11.22 13.20 -4.92
N TYR A 203 -11.86 13.75 -3.89
CA TYR A 203 -12.95 14.70 -4.01
C TYR A 203 -12.49 16.16 -4.05
N LYS A 204 -11.17 16.41 -3.96
CA LYS A 204 -10.62 17.77 -3.96
C LYS A 204 -10.99 18.54 -5.24
N GLY A 205 -11.44 19.78 -5.09
CA GLY A 205 -11.81 20.65 -6.19
C GLY A 205 -13.07 20.22 -6.96
N LYS A 206 -13.77 19.18 -6.50
CA LYS A 206 -15.03 18.71 -7.08
C LYS A 206 -16.19 19.26 -6.25
N ASN A 207 -17.26 19.68 -6.91
CA ASN A 207 -18.50 20.01 -6.22
C ASN A 207 -19.25 18.70 -5.94
N VAL A 208 -19.26 18.27 -4.67
CA VAL A 208 -19.69 16.93 -4.28
C VAL A 208 -20.90 16.98 -3.36
N ASP A 209 -21.89 16.14 -3.65
CA ASP A 209 -23.02 15.90 -2.76
C ASP A 209 -22.55 14.96 -1.63
N VAL A 210 -22.63 15.43 -0.39
CA VAL A 210 -22.24 14.68 0.81
C VAL A 210 -22.91 13.31 0.89
N SER A 211 -24.20 13.21 0.54
CA SER A 211 -24.94 11.94 0.56
C SER A 211 -24.40 10.95 -0.48
N LYS A 212 -23.87 11.47 -1.60
CA LYS A 212 -23.21 10.63 -2.62
C LYS A 212 -21.86 10.14 -2.13
N VAL A 213 -21.03 11.03 -1.56
CA VAL A 213 -19.73 10.67 -0.97
C VAL A 213 -19.92 9.60 0.12
N ALA A 214 -20.90 9.79 0.99
CA ALA A 214 -21.20 8.87 2.07
C ALA A 214 -21.53 7.46 1.58
N ARG A 215 -22.35 7.34 0.52
CA ARG A 215 -22.68 6.06 -0.10
C ARG A 215 -21.48 5.43 -0.81
N GLU A 216 -20.72 6.20 -1.57
CA GLU A 216 -19.56 5.71 -2.32
C GLU A 216 -18.47 5.17 -1.40
N LEU A 217 -18.16 5.90 -0.32
CA LEU A 217 -17.14 5.51 0.65
C LEU A 217 -17.67 4.63 1.78
N LYS A 218 -18.99 4.34 1.78
CA LYS A 218 -19.68 3.58 2.84
C LYS A 218 -19.40 4.16 4.23
N VAL A 219 -19.51 5.48 4.36
CA VAL A 219 -19.36 6.20 5.63
C VAL A 219 -20.66 6.72 6.18
N SER A 220 -20.77 6.76 7.51
CA SER A 220 -21.94 7.31 8.19
C SER A 220 -21.97 8.84 8.21
N HIS A 221 -20.82 9.50 8.22
CA HIS A 221 -20.71 10.95 8.34
C HIS A 221 -19.62 11.52 7.42
N VAL A 222 -19.79 12.77 7.05
CA VAL A 222 -18.81 13.53 6.28
C VAL A 222 -18.50 14.85 6.98
N LEU A 223 -17.22 15.14 7.18
CA LEU A 223 -16.75 16.44 7.63
C LEU A 223 -16.33 17.25 6.41
N GLU A 224 -16.85 18.46 6.27
CA GLU A 224 -16.43 19.42 5.27
C GLU A 224 -16.16 20.79 5.89
N GLY A 225 -15.39 21.62 5.22
CA GLY A 225 -14.97 22.88 5.79
C GLY A 225 -14.18 23.79 4.86
N SER A 226 -13.75 24.91 5.40
CA SER A 226 -12.93 25.90 4.72
C SER A 226 -11.92 26.55 5.66
N VAL A 227 -10.78 26.91 5.10
CA VAL A 227 -9.70 27.60 5.82
C VAL A 227 -9.40 28.92 5.13
N ARG A 228 -9.25 29.99 5.91
CA ARG A 228 -8.74 31.28 5.46
C ARG A 228 -7.60 31.71 6.37
N LYS A 229 -6.39 31.80 5.83
CA LYS A 229 -5.20 32.31 6.51
C LYS A 229 -4.88 33.70 5.96
N ALA A 230 -4.86 34.71 6.82
CA ALA A 230 -4.55 36.09 6.44
C ALA A 230 -4.01 36.90 7.62
N GLY A 231 -2.89 37.60 7.41
CA GLY A 231 -2.34 38.55 8.40
C GLY A 231 -2.04 37.93 9.76
N GLY A 232 -1.47 36.72 9.79
CA GLY A 232 -1.17 35.99 11.03
C GLY A 232 -2.37 35.34 11.70
N ARG A 233 -3.58 35.46 11.15
CA ARG A 233 -4.78 34.82 11.68
C ARG A 233 -5.26 33.68 10.78
N VAL A 234 -5.85 32.67 11.42
CA VAL A 234 -6.49 31.54 10.76
C VAL A 234 -7.96 31.50 11.14
N ARG A 235 -8.81 31.40 10.13
CA ARG A 235 -10.25 31.19 10.28
C ARG A 235 -10.62 29.86 9.65
N ILE A 236 -11.18 28.97 10.46
CA ILE A 236 -11.65 27.65 10.03
C ILE A 236 -13.17 27.60 10.20
N SER A 237 -13.87 27.15 9.18
CA SER A 237 -15.28 26.75 9.29
C SER A 237 -15.35 25.25 9.04
N ALA A 238 -15.99 24.51 9.94
CA ALA A 238 -16.10 23.06 9.81
C ALA A 238 -17.53 22.63 10.14
N GLN A 239 -18.03 21.65 9.40
CA GLN A 239 -19.35 21.08 9.62
C GLN A 239 -19.35 19.57 9.43
N LEU A 240 -20.03 18.89 10.34
CA LEU A 240 -20.22 17.46 10.35
C LEU A 240 -21.65 17.14 9.90
N VAL A 241 -21.76 16.36 8.84
CA VAL A 241 -23.01 16.06 8.15
C VAL A 241 -23.27 14.55 8.19
N ASP A 242 -24.53 14.19 8.43
CA ASP A 242 -25.04 12.82 8.35
C ASP A 242 -25.15 12.39 6.88
N GLY A 243 -24.52 11.27 6.53
CA GLY A 243 -24.47 10.75 5.17
C GLY A 243 -25.79 10.14 4.65
N GLU A 244 -26.74 9.80 5.53
CA GLU A 244 -28.02 9.20 5.18
C GLU A 244 -29.07 10.26 4.81
N ASN A 245 -29.15 11.33 5.60
CA ASN A 245 -30.21 12.33 5.49
C ASN A 245 -29.70 13.76 5.19
N ASN A 246 -28.39 13.94 5.00
CA ASN A 246 -27.74 15.23 4.76
C ASN A 246 -27.97 16.27 5.87
N GLY A 247 -28.28 15.81 7.08
CA GLY A 247 -28.52 16.65 8.24
C GLY A 247 -27.21 17.15 8.85
N HIS A 248 -27.14 18.45 9.16
CA HIS A 248 -26.01 19.03 9.87
C HIS A 248 -26.09 18.66 11.36
N LEU A 249 -25.16 17.82 11.83
CA LEU A 249 -25.06 17.44 13.24
C LEU A 249 -24.36 18.52 14.06
N TRP A 250 -23.38 19.17 13.44
CA TRP A 250 -22.53 20.15 14.09
C TRP A 250 -21.93 21.08 13.03
N ALA A 251 -21.81 22.36 13.36
CA ALA A 251 -21.13 23.34 12.54
C ALA A 251 -20.58 24.43 13.45
N GLU A 252 -19.28 24.70 13.33
CA GLU A 252 -18.63 25.77 14.08
C GLU A 252 -17.66 26.56 13.22
N ARG A 253 -17.35 27.75 13.73
CA ARG A 253 -16.40 28.66 13.12
C ARG A 253 -15.41 29.13 14.18
N TYR A 254 -14.14 28.98 13.84
CA TYR A 254 -13.01 29.35 14.66
C TYR A 254 -12.27 30.51 14.04
N ASP A 255 -11.74 31.39 14.89
CA ASP A 255 -10.92 32.52 14.49
C ASP A 255 -9.84 32.73 15.57
N ARG A 256 -8.59 32.42 15.22
CA ARG A 256 -7.45 32.36 16.13
C ARG A 256 -6.20 32.95 15.48
N ASP A 257 -5.18 33.18 16.29
CA ASP A 257 -3.83 33.43 15.78
C ASP A 257 -3.25 32.14 15.19
N THR A 258 -2.33 32.26 14.24
CA THR A 258 -1.65 31.10 13.65
C THR A 258 -0.74 30.41 14.68
N SER A 259 -0.29 31.13 15.72
CA SER A 259 0.44 30.52 16.84
C SER A 259 -0.37 29.45 17.58
N ASP A 260 -1.70 29.59 17.57
CA ASP A 260 -2.62 28.72 18.32
C ASP A 260 -3.17 27.58 17.44
N ILE A 261 -2.56 27.34 16.28
CA ILE A 261 -3.09 26.39 15.29
C ILE A 261 -3.26 24.98 15.84
N PHE A 262 -2.32 24.59 16.69
CA PHE A 262 -2.32 23.33 17.39
C PHE A 262 -3.51 23.23 18.37
N GLU A 263 -3.71 24.21 19.24
CA GLU A 263 -4.86 24.21 20.17
C GLU A 263 -6.18 24.18 19.40
N LEU A 264 -6.23 24.88 18.27
CA LEU A 264 -7.38 24.90 17.38
C LEU A 264 -7.68 23.53 16.75
N GLN A 265 -6.66 22.79 16.30
CA GLN A 265 -6.83 21.44 15.77
C GLN A 265 -7.43 20.49 16.82
N ASP A 266 -6.89 20.51 18.04
CA ASP A 266 -7.39 19.69 19.14
C ASP A 266 -8.84 20.05 19.47
N GLU A 267 -9.16 21.35 19.51
CA GLU A 267 -10.51 21.85 19.77
C GLU A 267 -11.51 21.29 18.74
N ILE A 268 -11.15 21.31 17.46
CA ILE A 268 -11.97 20.77 16.36
C ILE A 268 -12.14 19.25 16.50
N SER A 269 -11.06 18.50 16.70
CA SER A 269 -11.09 17.04 16.85
C SER A 269 -11.97 16.60 18.03
N HIS A 270 -11.83 17.29 19.18
CA HIS A 270 -12.68 17.05 20.35
C HIS A 270 -14.15 17.42 20.11
N ALA A 271 -14.41 18.52 19.40
CA ALA A 271 -15.77 18.94 19.07
C ALA A 271 -16.48 17.91 18.18
N ILE A 272 -15.79 17.35 17.17
CA ILE A 272 -16.31 16.31 16.29
C ILE A 272 -16.64 15.04 17.07
N VAL A 273 -15.73 14.58 17.92
CA VAL A 273 -15.94 13.39 18.76
C VAL A 273 -17.13 13.57 19.70
N LYS A 274 -17.27 14.77 20.28
CA LYS A 274 -18.42 15.14 21.11
C LYS A 274 -19.73 15.20 20.31
N ALA A 275 -19.71 15.74 19.09
CA ALA A 275 -20.87 15.81 18.20
C ALA A 275 -21.38 14.41 17.83
N LEU A 276 -20.45 13.46 17.59
CA LEU A 276 -20.75 12.04 17.39
C LEU A 276 -21.18 11.32 18.68
N LYS A 277 -21.22 12.01 19.82
CA LYS A 277 -21.54 11.46 21.15
C LYS A 277 -20.65 10.27 21.53
N LEU A 278 -19.42 10.26 21.03
CA LEU A 278 -18.40 9.29 21.38
C LEU A 278 -17.68 9.76 22.66
N LYS A 279 -17.23 8.79 23.47
CA LYS A 279 -16.42 9.06 24.65
C LYS A 279 -14.96 8.76 24.33
N LEU A 280 -14.09 9.75 24.45
CA LEU A 280 -12.65 9.53 24.37
C LEU A 280 -12.17 8.79 25.61
N LEU A 281 -11.44 7.70 25.39
CA LEU A 281 -10.64 7.08 26.44
C LEU A 281 -9.48 8.03 26.82
N PRO A 282 -8.97 7.98 28.07
CA PRO A 282 -7.86 8.83 28.48
C PRO A 282 -6.61 8.68 27.59
N GLU A 283 -6.37 7.48 27.07
CA GLU A 283 -5.25 7.19 26.17
C GLU A 283 -5.46 7.81 24.78
N GLU A 284 -6.67 7.76 24.23
CA GLU A 284 -7.02 8.38 22.95
C GLU A 284 -6.94 9.91 23.04
N LYS A 285 -7.42 10.48 24.15
CA LYS A 285 -7.29 11.91 24.41
C LYS A 285 -5.82 12.33 24.44
N LYS A 286 -4.99 11.60 25.20
CA LYS A 286 -3.53 11.85 25.21
C LYS A 286 -2.90 11.65 23.85
N ALA A 287 -3.35 10.70 23.05
CA ALA A 287 -2.82 10.46 21.72
C ALA A 287 -3.15 11.61 20.77
N ILE A 288 -4.38 12.16 20.84
CA ILE A 288 -4.76 13.37 20.09
C ILE A 288 -3.86 14.54 20.50
N GLU A 289 -3.72 14.78 21.82
CA GLU A 289 -2.89 15.86 22.37
C GLU A 289 -1.37 15.64 22.16
N ARG A 290 -0.92 14.42 21.87
CA ARG A 290 0.48 14.10 21.58
C ARG A 290 0.77 14.46 20.12
N ARG A 291 1.10 15.73 19.92
CA ARG A 291 1.44 16.35 18.64
C ARG A 291 2.80 15.88 18.15
N GLY A 292 3.00 15.93 16.83
CA GLY A 292 4.31 15.63 16.23
C GLY A 292 5.36 16.71 16.51
N THR A 293 4.92 17.97 16.65
CA THR A 293 5.78 19.12 16.97
C THR A 293 4.97 20.19 17.71
N ASP A 294 5.64 20.99 18.54
CA ASP A 294 5.09 22.21 19.15
C ASP A 294 5.57 23.49 18.42
N SER A 295 6.40 23.34 17.39
CA SER A 295 6.92 24.45 16.60
C SER A 295 6.08 24.71 15.36
N VAL A 296 5.40 25.86 15.32
CA VAL A 296 4.62 26.30 14.16
C VAL A 296 5.50 26.44 12.91
N GLU A 297 6.76 26.86 13.07
CA GLU A 297 7.70 26.98 11.94
C GLU A 297 8.08 25.60 11.39
N ALA A 298 8.40 24.62 12.26
CA ALA A 298 8.73 23.27 11.82
C ALA A 298 7.53 22.60 11.14
N HIS A 299 6.32 22.84 11.67
CA HIS A 299 5.09 22.33 11.10
C HIS A 299 4.78 22.93 9.73
N ASP A 300 4.89 24.24 9.55
CA ASP A 300 4.65 24.90 8.25
C ASP A 300 5.63 24.38 7.18
N LEU A 301 6.92 24.20 7.54
CA LEU A 301 7.93 23.59 6.68
C LEU A 301 7.59 22.14 6.29
N TYR A 302 7.12 21.35 7.26
CA TYR A 302 6.68 19.98 7.01
C TYR A 302 5.46 19.95 6.07
N LEU A 303 4.45 20.79 6.29
CA LEU A 303 3.28 20.85 5.42
C LEU A 303 3.64 21.24 3.98
N MET A 304 4.56 22.20 3.80
CA MET A 304 5.09 22.53 2.48
C MET A 304 5.79 21.33 1.83
N ALA A 305 6.65 20.62 2.57
CA ALA A 305 7.32 19.43 2.06
C ALA A 305 6.33 18.32 1.69
N ARG A 306 5.30 18.10 2.51
CA ARG A 306 4.26 17.08 2.28
C ARG A 306 3.43 17.42 1.06
N GLN A 307 3.09 18.69 0.86
CA GLN A 307 2.40 19.13 -0.35
C GLN A 307 3.24 18.84 -1.59
N ILE A 308 4.53 19.15 -1.56
CA ILE A 308 5.43 18.82 -2.67
C ILE A 308 5.41 17.31 -2.89
N TYR A 309 5.55 16.48 -1.85
CA TYR A 309 5.51 15.02 -2.00
C TYR A 309 4.22 14.52 -2.69
N VAL A 310 3.05 14.96 -2.22
CA VAL A 310 1.74 14.48 -2.70
C VAL A 310 1.40 15.01 -4.11
N THR A 311 1.85 16.21 -4.45
CA THR A 311 1.53 16.87 -5.73
C THR A 311 2.62 16.76 -6.78
N SER A 312 3.84 16.41 -6.37
CA SER A 312 4.97 16.23 -7.28
C SER A 312 4.77 15.02 -8.16
N GLN A 313 5.50 15.04 -9.28
CA GLN A 313 5.47 14.00 -10.30
C GLN A 313 6.76 13.17 -10.22
N GLU A 314 7.23 12.90 -9.00
CA GLU A 314 8.45 12.13 -8.70
C GLU A 314 9.70 12.64 -9.45
N ASP A 315 9.91 13.96 -9.47
CA ASP A 315 11.07 14.58 -10.11
C ASP A 315 12.18 14.96 -9.10
N MET A 316 13.40 15.15 -9.61
CA MET A 316 14.58 15.43 -8.78
C MET A 316 14.49 16.75 -8.03
N ARG A 317 13.90 17.80 -8.63
CA ARG A 317 13.81 19.12 -8.00
C ARG A 317 12.87 19.07 -6.81
N SER A 318 11.73 18.40 -6.95
CA SER A 318 10.77 18.17 -5.88
C SER A 318 11.40 17.37 -4.73
N ALA A 319 12.10 16.27 -5.04
CA ALA A 319 12.78 15.47 -4.03
C ALA A 319 13.85 16.25 -3.25
N GLN A 320 14.64 17.10 -3.94
CA GLN A 320 15.60 17.98 -3.28
C GLN A 320 14.93 19.04 -2.39
N ALA A 321 13.79 19.58 -2.82
CA ALA A 321 13.03 20.54 -2.04
C ALA A 321 12.46 19.92 -0.76
N ILE A 322 11.91 18.70 -0.85
CA ILE A 322 11.44 17.91 0.30
C ILE A 322 12.56 17.74 1.32
N VAL A 323 13.73 17.25 0.88
CA VAL A 323 14.88 17.06 1.78
C VAL A 323 15.25 18.37 2.47
N ARG A 324 15.40 19.49 1.75
CA ARG A 324 15.78 20.78 2.36
C ARG A 324 14.76 21.28 3.38
N LEU A 325 13.47 21.19 3.07
CA LEU A 325 12.39 21.64 3.96
C LEU A 325 12.35 20.78 5.22
N CYS A 326 12.40 19.45 5.07
CA CYS A 326 12.43 18.54 6.20
C CYS A 326 13.71 18.70 7.03
N THR A 327 14.87 18.92 6.41
CA THR A 327 16.12 19.17 7.15
C THR A 327 15.95 20.40 8.03
N ARG A 328 15.42 21.50 7.48
CA ARG A 328 15.18 22.72 8.27
C ARG A 328 14.16 22.48 9.39
N ALA A 329 13.09 21.73 9.13
CA ALA A 329 12.12 21.36 10.15
C ALA A 329 12.77 20.57 11.30
N THR A 330 13.64 19.60 10.99
CA THR A 330 14.34 18.78 11.99
C THR A 330 15.48 19.52 12.72
N GLU A 331 16.03 20.59 12.13
CA GLU A 331 16.95 21.49 12.84
C GLU A 331 16.23 22.33 13.91
N ILE A 332 14.96 22.69 13.64
CA ILE A 332 14.12 23.45 14.56
C ILE A 332 13.55 22.51 15.64
N ASP A 333 13.08 21.33 15.24
CA ASP A 333 12.53 20.31 16.12
C ASP A 333 13.11 18.92 15.78
N PRO A 334 14.18 18.49 16.49
CA PRO A 334 14.83 17.20 16.25
C PRO A 334 13.99 15.97 16.59
N ASP A 335 12.86 16.14 17.28
CA ASP A 335 11.96 15.06 17.69
C ASP A 335 10.71 14.97 16.80
N TYR A 336 10.64 15.76 15.71
CA TYR A 336 9.53 15.73 14.76
C TYR A 336 9.58 14.51 13.81
N ALA A 337 9.03 13.39 14.27
CA ALA A 337 9.08 12.10 13.58
C ALA A 337 8.58 12.14 12.11
N GLN A 338 7.48 12.85 11.83
CA GLN A 338 6.94 12.94 10.46
C GLN A 338 7.91 13.63 9.49
N ALA A 339 8.63 14.65 9.95
CA ALA A 339 9.64 15.33 9.13
C ALA A 339 10.81 14.41 8.79
N TRP A 340 11.23 13.57 9.75
CA TRP A 340 12.25 12.54 9.50
C TRP A 340 11.80 11.49 8.48
N ALA A 341 10.58 10.97 8.60
CA ALA A 341 10.04 9.99 7.65
C ALA A 341 9.93 10.58 6.23
N LEU A 342 9.46 11.82 6.10
CA LEU A 342 9.35 12.49 4.82
C LEU A 342 10.71 12.86 4.22
N MET A 343 11.71 13.18 5.06
CA MET A 343 13.09 13.33 4.62
C MET A 343 13.64 12.03 4.03
N ALA A 344 13.37 10.90 4.68
CA ALA A 344 13.76 9.58 4.17
C ALA A 344 13.14 9.30 2.80
N MET A 345 11.86 9.65 2.61
CA MET A 345 11.19 9.53 1.31
C MET A 345 11.84 10.41 0.24
N GLY A 346 12.20 11.65 0.59
CA GLY A 346 12.95 12.55 -0.29
C GLY A 346 14.30 11.98 -0.72
N TYR A 347 15.10 11.48 0.23
CA TYR A 347 16.38 10.82 -0.06
C TYR A 347 16.23 9.57 -0.91
N ARG A 348 15.25 8.72 -0.60
CA ARG A 348 14.93 7.53 -1.39
C ARG A 348 14.60 7.90 -2.84
N SER A 349 13.78 8.93 -3.06
CA SER A 349 13.46 9.41 -4.41
C SER A 349 14.67 9.98 -5.14
N LEU A 350 15.56 10.71 -4.45
CA LEU A 350 16.82 11.18 -5.04
C LEU A 350 17.71 10.02 -5.49
N ARG A 351 17.80 8.95 -4.70
CA ARG A 351 18.55 7.73 -5.07
C ARG A 351 17.92 6.99 -6.24
N GLU A 352 16.61 6.88 -6.28
CA GLU A 352 15.89 6.24 -7.38
C GLU A 352 16.09 7.00 -8.69
N LEU A 353 16.24 8.33 -8.63
CA LEU A 353 16.63 9.18 -9.76
C LEU A 353 18.16 9.27 -9.91
N GLY A 354 18.92 8.46 -9.17
CA GLY A 354 20.38 8.26 -9.17
C GLY A 354 21.23 9.48 -8.85
N ALA A 355 20.69 10.42 -8.08
CA ALA A 355 21.51 11.41 -7.41
C ALA A 355 22.45 10.74 -6.39
N GLN A 356 23.70 11.22 -6.35
CA GLN A 356 24.65 10.87 -5.29
C GLN A 356 24.22 11.54 -3.98
N SER A 357 23.37 10.85 -3.24
CA SER A 357 22.76 11.31 -1.98
C SER A 357 22.75 10.18 -0.95
N SER A 358 22.41 10.50 0.30
CA SER A 358 22.01 9.48 1.29
C SER A 358 20.81 8.70 0.74
N ASP A 359 20.67 7.43 1.12
CA ASP A 359 19.48 6.65 0.78
C ASP A 359 18.31 6.83 1.72
N GLY A 360 18.51 7.60 2.81
CA GLY A 360 17.46 7.94 3.76
C GLY A 360 17.30 6.95 4.90
N MET A 361 18.15 5.91 5.00
CA MET A 361 18.01 4.90 6.08
C MET A 361 18.10 5.53 7.47
N GLU A 362 19.08 6.41 7.70
CA GLU A 362 19.26 7.10 8.99
C GLU A 362 18.02 7.92 9.37
N ALA A 363 17.42 8.62 8.40
CA ALA A 363 16.21 9.40 8.61
C ALA A 363 15.00 8.50 8.92
N ALA A 364 14.88 7.35 8.23
CA ALA A 364 13.83 6.37 8.50
C ALA A 364 13.97 5.75 9.90
N GLU A 365 15.18 5.38 10.31
CA GLU A 365 15.48 4.84 11.64
C GLU A 365 15.24 5.88 12.74
N ARG A 366 15.59 7.15 12.49
CA ARG A 366 15.31 8.24 13.43
C ARG A 366 13.81 8.47 13.59
N ALA A 367 13.04 8.43 12.51
CA ALA A 367 11.58 8.50 12.57
C ALA A 367 10.99 7.36 13.42
N LEU A 368 11.44 6.12 13.19
CA LEU A 368 10.98 4.94 13.95
C LEU A 368 11.43 4.94 15.41
N ALA A 369 12.58 5.53 15.73
CA ALA A 369 13.04 5.70 17.10
C ALA A 369 12.17 6.68 17.89
N LEU A 370 11.61 7.68 17.22
CA LEU A 370 10.70 8.67 17.80
C LEU A 370 9.25 8.14 17.86
N ASP A 371 8.82 7.45 16.80
CA ASP A 371 7.52 6.81 16.70
C ASP A 371 7.58 5.50 15.92
N ALA A 372 7.60 4.38 16.66
CA ALA A 372 7.60 3.03 16.09
C ALA A 372 6.23 2.62 15.49
N GLY A 373 5.20 3.44 15.63
CA GLY A 373 3.87 3.20 15.06
C GLY A 373 3.65 3.80 13.67
N MET A 374 4.68 4.40 13.06
CA MET A 374 4.55 5.13 11.81
C MET A 374 4.66 4.22 10.58
N ALA A 375 3.52 3.96 9.93
CA ALA A 375 3.44 3.10 8.74
C ALA A 375 4.33 3.62 7.61
N GLU A 376 4.39 4.94 7.40
CA GLU A 376 5.20 5.56 6.34
C GLU A 376 6.71 5.37 6.56
N ALA A 377 7.16 5.40 7.82
CA ALA A 377 8.55 5.18 8.18
C ALA A 377 8.98 3.72 7.96
N HIS A 378 8.11 2.77 8.31
CA HIS A 378 8.30 1.35 7.96
C HIS A 378 8.30 1.14 6.45
N ALA A 379 7.37 1.76 5.71
CA ALA A 379 7.26 1.62 4.26
C ALA A 379 8.50 2.16 3.50
N VAL A 380 8.99 3.35 3.87
CA VAL A 380 10.20 3.90 3.22
C VAL A 380 11.44 3.06 3.57
N LYS A 381 11.55 2.57 4.81
CA LYS A 381 12.62 1.66 5.22
C LYS A 381 12.60 0.36 4.40
N ALA A 382 11.42 -0.24 4.23
CA ALA A 382 11.26 -1.39 3.36
C ALA A 382 11.76 -1.11 1.93
N TYR A 383 11.39 0.05 1.37
CA TYR A 383 11.84 0.44 0.03
C TYR A 383 13.36 0.54 -0.08
N ILE A 384 14.01 1.13 0.93
CA ILE A 384 15.47 1.25 0.97
C ILE A 384 16.13 -0.14 1.07
N LEU A 385 15.57 -1.05 1.87
CA LEU A 385 16.04 -2.43 1.98
C LEU A 385 15.91 -3.19 0.64
N LEU A 386 14.81 -3.01 -0.08
CA LEU A 386 14.64 -3.55 -1.45
C LEU A 386 15.69 -3.01 -2.42
N MET A 387 16.07 -1.72 -2.32
CA MET A 387 17.17 -1.14 -3.12
C MET A 387 18.53 -1.73 -2.75
N ARG A 388 18.72 -2.15 -1.50
CA ARG A 388 19.93 -2.84 -1.00
C ARG A 388 19.91 -4.35 -1.25
N SER A 389 18.85 -4.87 -1.88
CA SER A 389 18.60 -6.29 -2.13
C SER A 389 18.40 -7.14 -0.86
N ASP A 390 18.04 -6.51 0.26
CA ASP A 390 17.72 -7.21 1.52
C ASP A 390 16.21 -7.48 1.59
N THR A 391 15.79 -8.51 0.88
CA THR A 391 14.38 -8.79 0.60
C THR A 391 13.62 -9.30 1.84
N ASP A 392 14.28 -10.09 2.69
CA ASP A 392 13.66 -10.64 3.90
C ASP A 392 13.41 -9.55 4.96
N ALA A 393 14.39 -8.65 5.15
CA ALA A 393 14.21 -7.50 6.01
C ALA A 393 13.13 -6.55 5.45
N ALA A 394 13.13 -6.32 4.14
CA ALA A 394 12.09 -5.52 3.50
C ALA A 394 10.68 -6.09 3.70
N ALA A 395 10.51 -7.41 3.58
CA ALA A 395 9.22 -8.07 3.80
C ALA A 395 8.70 -7.83 5.22
N SER A 396 9.57 -7.93 6.23
CA SER A 396 9.20 -7.67 7.62
C SER A 396 8.72 -6.23 7.85
N GLU A 397 9.37 -5.26 7.20
CA GLU A 397 9.00 -3.84 7.28
C GLU A 397 7.70 -3.55 6.51
N VAL A 398 7.47 -4.18 5.35
CA VAL A 398 6.19 -4.10 4.61
C VAL A 398 5.04 -4.64 5.45
N ASP A 399 5.22 -5.82 6.07
CA ASP A 399 4.18 -6.44 6.90
C ASP A 399 3.83 -5.55 8.09
N MET A 400 4.83 -4.91 8.71
CA MET A 400 4.59 -3.96 9.79
C MET A 400 3.84 -2.72 9.29
N ALA A 401 4.27 -2.13 8.17
CA ALA A 401 3.62 -0.94 7.59
C ALA A 401 2.14 -1.20 7.28
N LEU A 402 1.82 -2.32 6.62
CA LEU A 402 0.44 -2.71 6.29
C LEU A 402 -0.39 -3.08 7.52
N LYS A 403 0.25 -3.61 8.57
CA LYS A 403 -0.43 -3.88 9.85
C LYS A 403 -0.79 -2.60 10.60
N LEU A 404 0.07 -1.58 10.53
CA LEU A 404 -0.16 -0.27 11.13
C LEU A 404 -1.23 0.50 10.35
N ASP A 405 -1.11 0.53 9.03
CA ASP A 405 -2.10 1.12 8.13
C ASP A 405 -2.18 0.36 6.79
N ALA A 406 -3.26 -0.42 6.62
CA ALA A 406 -3.52 -1.21 5.42
C ALA A 406 -3.93 -0.37 4.19
N ASP A 407 -4.26 0.90 4.41
CA ASP A 407 -4.63 1.86 3.35
C ASP A 407 -3.54 2.92 3.10
N SER A 408 -2.39 2.82 3.78
CA SER A 408 -1.21 3.65 3.51
C SER A 408 -0.73 3.42 2.09
N TYR A 409 -0.68 4.50 1.32
CA TYR A 409 -0.20 4.46 -0.07
C TYR A 409 1.25 4.01 -0.16
N GLU A 410 2.10 4.52 0.73
CA GLU A 410 3.51 4.19 0.82
C GLU A 410 3.70 2.70 1.13
N ALA A 411 2.93 2.17 2.09
CA ALA A 411 2.97 0.74 2.44
C ALA A 411 2.52 -0.15 1.28
N ILE A 412 1.42 0.22 0.61
CA ILE A 412 0.90 -0.51 -0.55
C ILE A 412 1.90 -0.50 -1.71
N ARG A 413 2.55 0.64 -1.99
CA ARG A 413 3.59 0.73 -3.03
C ARG A 413 4.82 -0.10 -2.69
N ALA A 414 5.29 -0.05 -1.44
CA ALA A 414 6.41 -0.88 -0.99
C ALA A 414 6.09 -2.37 -1.13
N ALA A 415 4.86 -2.77 -0.78
CA ALA A 415 4.37 -4.14 -0.95
C ALA A 415 4.29 -4.54 -2.43
N GLY A 416 3.79 -3.66 -3.31
CA GLY A 416 3.73 -3.89 -4.75
C GLY A 416 5.12 -4.16 -5.32
N ARG A 417 6.11 -3.36 -4.91
CA ARG A 417 7.51 -3.51 -5.33
C ARG A 417 8.16 -4.79 -4.81
N LEU A 418 7.92 -5.14 -3.54
CA LEU A 418 8.39 -6.41 -2.97
C LEU A 418 7.83 -7.59 -3.77
N ASN A 419 6.52 -7.60 -4.04
CA ASN A 419 5.89 -8.69 -4.79
C ASN A 419 6.40 -8.76 -6.23
N TYR A 420 6.63 -7.61 -6.87
CA TYR A 420 7.26 -7.56 -8.20
C TYR A 420 8.67 -8.18 -8.18
N GLN A 421 9.53 -7.82 -7.22
CA GLN A 421 10.88 -8.39 -7.09
C GLN A 421 10.87 -9.88 -6.76
N LEU A 422 9.84 -10.36 -6.05
CA LEU A 422 9.64 -11.77 -5.75
C LEU A 422 8.95 -12.55 -6.89
N HIS A 423 8.75 -11.93 -8.05
CA HIS A 423 8.04 -12.50 -9.22
C HIS A 423 6.59 -12.94 -8.91
N ARG A 424 5.95 -12.31 -7.91
CA ARG A 424 4.54 -12.49 -7.56
C ARG A 424 3.68 -11.44 -8.27
N TYR A 425 3.66 -11.53 -9.60
CA TYR A 425 3.12 -10.46 -10.45
C TYR A 425 1.61 -10.23 -10.26
N GLU A 426 0.82 -11.27 -10.01
CA GLU A 426 -0.61 -11.12 -9.74
C GLU A 426 -0.88 -10.35 -8.44
N ASP A 427 -0.07 -10.58 -7.42
CA ASP A 427 -0.17 -9.84 -6.16
C ASP A 427 0.28 -8.39 -6.34
N ALA A 428 1.37 -8.18 -7.09
CA ALA A 428 1.88 -6.87 -7.45
C ALA A 428 0.83 -6.05 -8.22
N ILE A 429 0.13 -6.65 -9.19
CA ILE A 429 -0.95 -5.99 -9.94
C ILE A 429 -2.03 -5.44 -9.01
N ARG A 430 -2.55 -6.27 -8.09
CA ARG A 430 -3.60 -5.82 -7.15
C ARG A 430 -3.14 -4.65 -6.29
N LEU A 431 -1.89 -4.68 -5.85
CA LEU A 431 -1.31 -3.63 -5.01
C LEU A 431 -1.08 -2.35 -5.81
N TYR A 432 -0.55 -2.44 -7.03
CA TYR A 432 -0.35 -1.27 -7.89
C TYR A 432 -1.67 -0.67 -8.39
N GLU A 433 -2.69 -1.48 -8.68
CA GLU A 433 -4.04 -0.99 -8.98
C GLU A 433 -4.64 -0.20 -7.81
N LYS A 434 -4.44 -0.69 -6.57
CA LYS A 434 -4.82 0.06 -5.37
C LYS A 434 -4.02 1.35 -5.24
N ALA A 435 -2.70 1.31 -5.43
CA ALA A 435 -1.83 2.49 -5.32
C ALA A 435 -2.21 3.61 -6.31
N VAL A 436 -2.42 3.28 -7.59
CA VAL A 436 -2.82 4.28 -8.60
C VAL A 436 -4.20 4.88 -8.33
N GLY A 437 -5.08 4.15 -7.64
CA GLY A 437 -6.37 4.67 -7.18
C GLY A 437 -6.24 5.68 -6.05
N LEU A 438 -5.20 5.57 -5.22
CA LEU A 438 -4.97 6.43 -4.06
C LEU A 438 -4.23 7.74 -4.42
N MET A 439 -3.36 7.72 -5.42
CA MET A 439 -2.58 8.90 -5.81
C MET A 439 -2.64 9.17 -7.31
N GLU A 440 -3.24 10.31 -7.68
CA GLU A 440 -3.41 10.71 -9.09
C GLU A 440 -2.08 10.92 -9.81
N GLY A 441 -1.05 11.39 -9.09
CA GLY A 441 0.30 11.63 -9.60
C GLY A 441 1.18 10.38 -9.71
N ASP A 442 0.71 9.21 -9.28
CA ASP A 442 1.50 7.98 -9.30
C ASP A 442 1.63 7.43 -10.73
N LEU A 443 2.72 7.82 -11.39
CA LEU A 443 3.12 7.31 -12.70
C LEU A 443 3.90 6.00 -12.60
N ASN A 444 4.69 5.83 -11.53
CA ASN A 444 5.51 4.65 -11.34
C ASN A 444 4.65 3.38 -11.23
N SER A 445 3.66 3.35 -10.35
CA SER A 445 2.78 2.18 -10.22
C SER A 445 2.01 1.90 -11.52
N ALA A 446 1.63 2.94 -12.26
CA ALA A 446 1.00 2.79 -13.58
C ALA A 446 1.95 2.14 -14.60
N GLY A 447 3.23 2.52 -14.62
CA GLY A 447 4.26 1.88 -15.43
C GLY A 447 4.51 0.42 -15.00
N MET A 448 4.57 0.16 -13.69
CA MET A 448 4.75 -1.19 -13.16
C MET A 448 3.61 -2.13 -13.54
N LEU A 449 2.37 -1.64 -13.65
CA LEU A 449 1.24 -2.43 -14.15
C LEU A 449 1.47 -2.90 -15.60
N VAL A 450 2.00 -2.02 -16.46
CA VAL A 450 2.34 -2.39 -17.85
C VAL A 450 3.32 -3.56 -17.85
N SER A 451 4.39 -3.46 -17.06
CA SER A 451 5.39 -4.52 -16.94
C SER A 451 4.79 -5.83 -16.41
N CYS A 452 4.06 -5.78 -15.28
CA CYS A 452 3.44 -6.97 -14.68
C CYS A 452 2.51 -7.70 -15.67
N TYR A 453 1.63 -6.96 -16.34
CA TYR A 453 0.72 -7.56 -17.32
C TYR A 453 1.45 -8.12 -18.54
N THR A 454 2.54 -7.49 -18.96
CA THR A 454 3.38 -7.97 -20.08
C THR A 454 4.05 -9.30 -19.72
N VAL A 455 4.65 -9.41 -18.53
CA VAL A 455 5.30 -10.66 -18.07
C VAL A 455 4.29 -11.81 -17.96
N LEU A 456 3.06 -11.53 -17.52
CA LEU A 456 1.99 -12.54 -17.46
C LEU A 456 1.37 -12.87 -18.83
N GLY A 457 1.82 -12.25 -19.92
CA GLY A 457 1.25 -12.43 -21.26
C GLY A 457 -0.18 -11.89 -21.42
N ASN A 458 -0.64 -11.04 -20.49
CA ASN A 458 -1.96 -10.42 -20.54
C ASN A 458 -1.93 -9.16 -21.42
N ALA A 459 -2.04 -9.36 -22.74
CA ALA A 459 -1.98 -8.28 -23.72
C ALA A 459 -3.07 -7.20 -23.50
N ALA A 460 -4.29 -7.59 -23.10
CA ALA A 460 -5.38 -6.65 -22.85
C ALA A 460 -5.10 -5.78 -21.61
N GLY A 461 -4.64 -6.39 -20.52
CA GLY A 461 -4.26 -5.68 -19.30
C GLY A 461 -3.07 -4.74 -19.53
N SER A 462 -2.04 -5.21 -20.24
CA SER A 462 -0.86 -4.39 -20.58
C SER A 462 -1.26 -3.16 -21.41
N ARG A 463 -2.09 -3.36 -22.45
CA ARG A 463 -2.63 -2.27 -23.26
C ARG A 463 -3.43 -1.27 -22.43
N GLY A 464 -4.36 -1.74 -21.59
CA GLY A 464 -5.17 -0.88 -20.72
C GLY A 464 -4.33 -0.07 -19.74
N ALA A 465 -3.34 -0.71 -19.12
CA ALA A 465 -2.38 -0.04 -18.23
C ALA A 465 -1.55 1.00 -18.98
N ALA A 466 -1.11 0.71 -20.20
CA ALA A 466 -0.32 1.63 -21.02
C ALA A 466 -1.13 2.85 -21.48
N GLU A 467 -2.39 2.66 -21.91
CA GLU A 467 -3.30 3.77 -22.24
C GLU A 467 -3.54 4.67 -21.00
N PHE A 468 -3.72 4.07 -19.83
CA PHE A 468 -3.88 4.80 -18.58
C PHE A 468 -2.63 5.58 -18.17
N ALA A 469 -1.45 4.94 -18.20
CA ALA A 469 -0.17 5.57 -17.89
C ALA A 469 0.13 6.73 -18.85
N LEU A 470 -0.09 6.52 -20.16
CA LEU A 470 0.10 7.55 -21.18
C LEU A 470 -0.80 8.76 -20.93
N LYS A 471 -2.08 8.54 -20.65
CA LYS A 471 -3.04 9.62 -20.36
C LYS A 471 -2.59 10.47 -19.15
N ARG A 472 -2.14 9.83 -18.07
CA ARG A 472 -1.63 10.54 -16.88
C ARG A 472 -0.37 11.35 -17.22
N ALA A 473 0.59 10.71 -17.90
CA ALA A 473 1.83 11.35 -18.26
C ALA A 473 1.61 12.53 -19.24
N GLU A 474 0.69 12.43 -20.19
CA GLU A 474 0.35 13.54 -21.09
C GLU A 474 -0.32 14.72 -20.36
N ALA A 475 -1.17 14.46 -19.37
CA ALA A 475 -1.75 15.51 -18.54
C ALA A 475 -0.68 16.27 -17.74
N ILE A 476 0.36 15.56 -17.31
CA ILE A 476 1.53 16.13 -16.66
C ILE A 476 2.36 16.96 -17.64
N LEU A 477 2.72 16.39 -18.79
CA LEU A 477 3.55 17.05 -19.81
C LEU A 477 2.88 18.29 -20.42
N ALA A 478 1.55 18.37 -20.39
CA ALA A 478 0.81 19.57 -20.77
C ALA A 478 1.10 20.78 -19.85
N ARG A 479 1.49 20.53 -18.60
CA ARG A 479 1.83 21.55 -17.60
C ARG A 479 3.33 21.75 -17.44
N ASP A 480 4.10 20.67 -17.49
CA ASP A 480 5.55 20.66 -17.41
C ASP A 480 6.15 19.75 -18.50
N GLN A 481 6.50 20.35 -19.63
CA GLN A 481 7.02 19.62 -20.80
C GLN A 481 8.38 18.94 -20.54
N ASN A 482 9.11 19.35 -19.50
CA ASN A 482 10.43 18.86 -19.17
C ASN A 482 10.44 17.90 -17.97
N ASN A 483 9.26 17.47 -17.49
CA ASN A 483 9.19 16.51 -16.40
C ASN A 483 9.79 15.14 -16.83
N SER A 484 10.96 14.81 -16.27
CA SER A 484 11.73 13.64 -16.68
C SER A 484 10.95 12.34 -16.52
N SER A 485 10.31 12.14 -15.36
CA SER A 485 9.55 10.93 -15.03
C SER A 485 8.37 10.74 -15.98
N ALA A 486 7.61 11.79 -16.27
CA ALA A 486 6.50 11.73 -17.21
C ALA A 486 6.95 11.45 -18.65
N VAL A 487 8.10 11.98 -19.07
CA VAL A 487 8.70 11.64 -20.36
C VAL A 487 9.07 10.14 -20.41
N VAL A 488 9.67 9.61 -19.34
CA VAL A 488 10.01 8.19 -19.21
C VAL A 488 8.79 7.29 -19.33
N TYR A 489 7.79 7.46 -18.46
CA TYR A 489 6.63 6.59 -18.45
C TYR A 489 5.75 6.74 -19.70
N SER A 490 5.69 7.93 -20.30
CA SER A 490 4.97 8.10 -21.56
C SER A 490 5.69 7.49 -22.76
N ALA A 491 7.02 7.43 -22.77
CA ALA A 491 7.77 6.72 -23.82
C ALA A 491 7.61 5.20 -23.66
N TYR A 492 7.68 4.69 -22.43
CA TYR A 492 7.44 3.28 -22.11
C TYR A 492 6.02 2.85 -22.52
N ALA A 493 5.00 3.64 -22.14
CA ALA A 493 3.61 3.39 -22.52
C ALA A 493 3.40 3.40 -24.03
N LEU A 494 3.97 4.37 -24.77
CA LEU A 494 3.90 4.37 -26.24
C LEU A 494 4.53 3.13 -26.86
N ALA A 495 5.66 2.67 -26.32
CA ALA A 495 6.32 1.46 -26.77
C ALA A 495 5.41 0.23 -26.58
N ALA A 496 4.83 0.08 -25.39
CA ALA A 496 3.88 -1.00 -25.07
C ALA A 496 2.60 -0.97 -25.93
N LEU A 497 2.19 0.21 -26.41
CA LEU A 497 1.06 0.38 -27.34
C LEU A 497 1.39 0.06 -28.80
N GLY A 498 2.66 -0.26 -29.11
CA GLY A 498 3.14 -0.48 -30.47
C GLY A 498 3.39 0.82 -31.24
N GLU A 499 3.39 1.97 -30.57
CA GLU A 499 3.60 3.29 -31.17
C GLU A 499 5.08 3.67 -31.24
N GLY A 500 5.90 2.76 -31.78
CA GLY A 500 7.37 2.81 -31.71
C GLY A 500 7.99 4.11 -32.25
N GLU A 501 7.49 4.65 -33.36
CA GLU A 501 8.00 5.92 -33.93
C GLU A 501 7.76 7.12 -33.01
N ARG A 502 6.58 7.17 -32.35
CA ARG A 502 6.28 8.22 -31.37
C ARG A 502 7.14 8.05 -30.12
N ALA A 503 7.33 6.81 -29.67
CA ALA A 503 8.18 6.49 -28.53
C ALA A 503 9.63 6.96 -28.80
N LYS A 504 10.24 6.52 -29.91
CA LYS A 504 11.61 6.91 -30.30
C LYS A 504 11.75 8.42 -30.50
N THR A 505 10.77 9.08 -31.11
CA THR A 505 10.78 10.56 -31.25
C THR A 505 10.82 11.25 -29.89
N ARG A 506 10.02 10.77 -28.92
CA ARG A 506 9.99 11.32 -27.56
C ARG A 506 11.31 11.05 -26.83
N MET A 507 11.83 9.82 -26.89
CA MET A 507 13.13 9.45 -26.30
C MET A 507 14.26 10.35 -26.82
N ASN A 508 14.34 10.53 -28.14
CA ASN A 508 15.36 11.36 -28.77
C ASN A 508 15.27 12.83 -28.34
N ARG A 509 14.06 13.40 -28.25
CA ARG A 509 13.87 14.77 -27.76
C ARG A 509 14.28 14.92 -26.31
N ALA A 510 13.96 13.94 -25.47
CA ALA A 510 14.30 13.95 -24.05
C ALA A 510 15.82 13.99 -23.84
N LEU A 511 16.55 13.12 -24.54
CA LEU A 511 18.01 13.04 -24.44
C LEU A 511 18.75 14.20 -25.10
N VAL A 512 18.11 14.98 -25.97
CA VAL A 512 18.68 16.27 -26.43
C VAL A 512 18.67 17.31 -25.31
N VAL A 513 17.65 17.28 -24.44
CA VAL A 513 17.52 18.20 -23.30
C VAL A 513 18.42 17.77 -22.15
N ASP A 514 18.42 16.48 -21.83
CA ASP A 514 19.18 15.91 -20.71
C ASP A 514 19.92 14.63 -21.13
N PRO A 515 21.05 14.75 -21.85
CA PRO A 515 21.76 13.61 -22.41
C PRO A 515 22.40 12.71 -21.36
N GLU A 516 22.65 13.20 -20.15
CA GLU A 516 23.32 12.42 -19.09
C GLU A 516 22.33 11.77 -18.13
N ASN A 517 21.03 11.90 -18.38
CA ASN A 517 19.98 11.33 -17.54
C ASN A 517 19.98 9.81 -17.61
N TRP A 518 20.60 9.19 -16.62
CA TRP A 518 20.77 7.75 -16.53
C TRP A 518 19.41 7.04 -16.45
N ASP A 519 18.44 7.62 -15.73
CA ASP A 519 17.09 7.05 -15.52
C ASP A 519 16.33 7.00 -16.85
N MET A 520 16.39 8.08 -17.64
CA MET A 520 15.86 8.07 -19.01
C MET A 520 16.52 6.99 -19.87
N ARG A 521 17.85 6.93 -19.88
CA ARG A 521 18.60 5.98 -20.71
C ARG A 521 18.26 4.53 -20.38
N TYR A 522 18.24 4.20 -19.09
CA TYR A 522 17.89 2.87 -18.61
C TYR A 522 16.46 2.49 -19.01
N ASN A 523 15.46 3.30 -18.64
CA ASN A 523 14.06 2.96 -18.93
C ASN A 523 13.73 2.99 -20.43
N PHE A 524 14.38 3.86 -21.23
CA PHE A 524 14.26 3.82 -22.68
C PHE A 524 14.86 2.55 -23.27
N ALA A 525 15.99 2.06 -22.75
CA ALA A 525 16.54 0.78 -23.18
C ALA A 525 15.58 -0.38 -22.87
N CYS A 526 14.98 -0.41 -21.68
CA CYS A 526 13.96 -1.39 -21.33
C CYS A 526 12.76 -1.33 -22.29
N ALA A 527 12.26 -0.13 -22.60
CA ALA A 527 11.16 0.05 -23.57
C ALA A 527 11.53 -0.41 -24.99
N LEU A 528 12.73 -0.06 -25.46
CA LEU A 528 13.24 -0.45 -26.79
C LEU A 528 13.40 -1.96 -26.91
N ASN A 529 13.97 -2.61 -25.89
CA ASN A 529 14.22 -4.04 -25.89
C ASN A 529 12.93 -4.85 -25.65
N GLY A 530 12.23 -4.57 -24.56
CA GLY A 530 11.08 -5.35 -24.10
C GLY A 530 9.82 -5.20 -24.95
N HIS A 531 9.59 -4.01 -25.53
CA HIS A 531 8.35 -3.74 -26.28
C HIS A 531 8.56 -3.54 -27.79
N LEU A 532 9.67 -2.92 -28.20
CA LEU A 532 9.93 -2.66 -29.62
C LEU A 532 10.88 -3.66 -30.29
N GLN A 533 11.43 -4.62 -29.53
CA GLN A 533 12.38 -5.63 -30.03
C GLN A 533 13.60 -5.00 -30.74
N ASP A 534 14.00 -3.80 -30.33
CA ASP A 534 15.11 -3.05 -30.90
C ASP A 534 16.33 -3.11 -29.97
N GLY A 535 16.91 -4.31 -29.87
CA GLY A 535 18.06 -4.56 -28.98
C GLY A 535 19.28 -3.71 -29.33
N GLN A 536 19.47 -3.37 -30.60
CA GLN A 536 20.57 -2.51 -31.04
C GLN A 536 20.40 -1.08 -30.48
N ALA A 537 19.22 -0.48 -30.63
CA ALA A 537 18.95 0.84 -30.06
C ALA A 537 18.99 0.81 -28.53
N ALA A 538 18.53 -0.28 -27.89
CA ALA A 538 18.64 -0.45 -26.45
C ALA A 538 20.10 -0.43 -25.98
N LEU A 539 21.00 -1.19 -26.63
CA LEU A 539 22.43 -1.18 -26.33
C LEU A 539 23.06 0.20 -26.51
N ASP A 540 22.62 0.97 -27.52
CA ASP A 540 23.10 2.33 -27.76
C ASP A 540 22.65 3.29 -26.65
N MET A 541 21.46 3.10 -26.07
CA MET A 541 21.00 3.85 -24.88
C MET A 541 21.82 3.49 -23.64
N LEU A 542 22.15 2.21 -23.45
CA LEU A 542 22.88 1.68 -22.30
C LEU A 542 24.37 2.03 -22.28
N GLY A 543 25.01 2.19 -23.44
CA GLY A 543 26.46 2.43 -23.52
C GLY A 543 26.99 3.55 -22.60
N PRO A 544 26.44 4.78 -22.69
CA PRO A 544 26.83 5.88 -21.81
C PRO A 544 26.55 5.62 -20.33
N LEU A 545 25.47 4.88 -20.02
CA LEU A 545 25.13 4.49 -18.65
C LEU A 545 26.19 3.58 -18.05
N PHE A 546 26.63 2.54 -18.76
CA PHE A 546 27.66 1.60 -18.27
C PHE A 546 29.02 2.26 -18.03
N ALA A 547 29.32 3.37 -18.74
CA ALA A 547 30.54 4.13 -18.53
C ALA A 547 30.61 4.74 -17.11
N THR A 548 29.47 5.10 -16.52
CA THR A 548 29.38 5.77 -15.22
C THR A 548 28.61 4.96 -14.16
N ILE A 549 28.12 3.77 -14.51
CA ILE A 549 27.27 2.93 -13.64
C ILE A 549 27.91 2.65 -12.27
N THR A 550 27.07 2.66 -11.24
CA THR A 550 27.43 2.31 -9.87
C THR A 550 27.25 0.81 -9.64
N GLU A 551 27.95 0.24 -8.63
CA GLU A 551 27.82 -1.19 -8.32
C GLU A 551 26.39 -1.65 -7.97
N PRO A 552 25.60 -0.90 -7.17
CA PRO A 552 24.20 -1.28 -6.93
C PRO A 552 23.37 -1.30 -8.21
N LEU A 553 23.54 -0.30 -9.09
CA LEU A 553 22.79 -0.21 -10.33
C LEU A 553 23.20 -1.29 -11.33
N LEU A 554 24.48 -1.67 -11.37
CA LEU A 554 24.95 -2.78 -12.20
C LEU A 554 24.34 -4.11 -11.76
N ARG A 555 24.25 -4.37 -10.45
CA ARG A 555 23.58 -5.57 -9.93
C ARG A 555 22.10 -5.61 -10.31
N TYR A 556 21.42 -4.48 -10.20
CA TYR A 556 20.02 -4.34 -10.57
C TYR A 556 19.80 -4.64 -12.07
N MET A 557 20.59 -4.03 -12.96
CA MET A 557 20.45 -4.22 -14.41
C MET A 557 20.73 -5.65 -14.88
N LYS A 558 21.61 -6.39 -14.20
CA LYS A 558 21.88 -7.80 -14.51
C LYS A 558 20.72 -8.73 -14.12
N ALA A 559 19.81 -8.27 -13.27
CA ALA A 559 18.67 -9.04 -12.79
C ALA A 559 17.35 -8.59 -13.44
N ASP A 560 17.37 -7.59 -14.31
CA ASP A 560 16.18 -7.00 -14.91
C ASP A 560 15.64 -7.86 -16.06
N PRO A 561 14.39 -8.36 -15.96
CA PRO A 561 13.75 -9.13 -17.03
C PRO A 561 13.65 -8.37 -18.35
N ASP A 562 13.47 -7.04 -18.31
CA ASP A 562 13.34 -6.21 -19.53
C ASP A 562 14.64 -6.19 -20.35
N LEU A 563 15.78 -6.60 -19.78
CA LEU A 563 17.09 -6.69 -20.43
C LEU A 563 17.56 -8.13 -20.64
N GLU A 564 16.79 -9.14 -20.24
CA GLU A 564 17.21 -10.54 -20.21
C GLU A 564 17.66 -11.04 -21.59
N SER A 565 16.97 -10.65 -22.66
CA SER A 565 17.33 -11.00 -24.04
C SER A 565 18.66 -10.40 -24.53
N LEU A 566 19.20 -9.40 -23.82
CA LEU A 566 20.49 -8.78 -24.13
C LEU A 566 21.65 -9.45 -23.38
N HIS A 567 21.40 -10.29 -22.38
CA HIS A 567 22.47 -10.88 -21.55
C HIS A 567 23.46 -11.75 -22.35
N ASP A 568 22.99 -12.36 -23.44
CA ASP A 568 23.79 -13.15 -24.36
C ASP A 568 24.45 -12.32 -25.48
N ASP A 569 24.15 -11.01 -25.57
CA ASP A 569 24.73 -10.13 -26.59
C ASP A 569 26.20 -9.80 -26.24
N PRO A 570 27.17 -9.99 -27.16
CA PRO A 570 28.58 -9.71 -26.91
C PRO A 570 28.87 -8.26 -26.49
N ARG A 571 28.11 -7.27 -26.99
CA ARG A 571 28.27 -5.87 -26.61
C ARG A 571 27.81 -5.64 -25.17
N TYR A 572 26.70 -6.24 -24.76
CA TYR A 572 26.22 -6.16 -23.38
C TYR A 572 27.24 -6.79 -22.42
N GLN A 573 27.74 -7.99 -22.74
CA GLN A 573 28.77 -8.67 -21.94
C GLN A 573 30.05 -7.84 -21.82
N ALA A 574 30.48 -7.20 -22.91
CA ALA A 574 31.63 -6.30 -22.90
C ALA A 574 31.39 -5.06 -22.02
N MET A 575 30.19 -4.46 -22.07
CA MET A 575 29.81 -3.33 -21.22
C MET A 575 29.82 -3.72 -19.73
N VAL A 576 29.25 -4.88 -19.38
CA VAL A 576 29.26 -5.42 -18.01
C VAL A 576 30.70 -5.65 -17.53
N ALA A 577 31.52 -6.34 -18.31
CA ALA A 577 32.90 -6.63 -17.93
C ALA A 577 33.74 -5.36 -17.74
N ALA A 578 33.54 -4.34 -18.60
CA ALA A 578 34.19 -3.05 -18.46
C ALA A 578 33.76 -2.32 -17.18
N ALA A 579 32.46 -2.33 -16.87
CA ALA A 579 31.95 -1.74 -15.64
C ALA A 579 32.46 -2.46 -14.38
N GLU A 580 32.46 -3.79 -14.35
CA GLU A 580 33.01 -4.59 -13.25
C GLU A 580 34.49 -4.31 -13.03
N THR A 581 35.28 -4.24 -14.11
CA THR A 581 36.71 -3.90 -14.05
C THR A 581 36.93 -2.50 -13.47
N ARG A 582 36.18 -1.50 -13.92
CA ARG A 582 36.25 -0.12 -13.43
C ARG A 582 35.89 -0.03 -11.95
N LEU A 583 34.80 -0.66 -11.54
CA LEU A 583 34.33 -0.65 -10.15
C LEU A 583 35.30 -1.39 -9.21
N ALA A 584 35.91 -2.49 -9.65
CA ALA A 584 36.95 -3.19 -8.91
C ALA A 584 38.21 -2.32 -8.73
N ALA A 585 38.65 -1.61 -9.78
CA ALA A 585 39.79 -0.70 -9.71
C ALA A 585 39.55 0.47 -8.73
N ALA A 586 38.32 1.01 -8.69
CA ALA A 586 37.95 2.07 -7.75
C ALA A 586 38.03 1.59 -6.28
N LYS A 587 37.53 0.37 -5.98
CA LYS A 587 37.63 -0.23 -4.64
C LYS A 587 39.08 -0.50 -4.20
N GLY A 588 39.94 -0.90 -5.14
CA GLY A 588 41.37 -1.11 -4.87
C GLY A 588 42.14 0.17 -4.56
N ALA A 589 41.67 1.32 -5.02
CA ALA A 589 42.29 2.63 -4.75
C ALA A 589 41.86 3.26 -3.41
N GLU A 590 40.74 2.81 -2.83
CA GLU A 590 40.20 3.32 -1.55
C GLU A 590 40.73 2.56 -0.31
N GLN A 591 41.49 1.47 -0.47
CA GLN A 591 42.17 0.83 0.66
C GLN A 591 43.38 1.70 1.09
N PRO A 592 43.49 2.11 2.36
CA PRO A 592 44.60 2.91 2.80
C PRO A 592 45.90 2.10 2.66
N LEU A 593 46.91 2.72 2.04
CA LEU A 593 48.29 2.26 2.07
C LEU A 593 48.64 1.90 3.52
N GLU A 594 48.72 0.61 3.81
CA GLU A 594 49.27 0.12 5.07
C GLU A 594 50.63 0.78 5.28
N VAL A 595 50.73 1.56 6.36
CA VAL A 595 51.97 2.12 6.86
C VAL A 595 52.90 0.95 7.13
N LYS A 596 53.86 0.72 6.23
CA LYS A 596 55.01 -0.15 6.52
C LYS A 596 55.85 0.53 7.59
N ALA A 597 56.06 -0.22 8.66
CA ALA A 597 56.74 0.12 9.91
C ALA A 597 58.12 0.78 9.75
#